data_AF-A0A343TKK6-F1
#
_entry.id   AF-A0A343TKK6-F1
#
_cell.length_a   1.000
_cell.length_b   1.000
_cell.length_c   1.000
_cell.angle_alpha   90.00
_cell.angle_beta   90.00
_cell.angle_gamma   90.00
#
_symmetry.space_group_name_H-M   'P 1'
#
loop_
_entity.id
_entity.type
_entity.pdbx_description
1 polymer ?
#
loop_
_entity_poly.entity_id
_entity_poly.type
_entity_poly.pdbx_seq_one_letter_code
_entity_poly.pdbx_strand_id
1 'polypeptide(L)'
;MSDDEPTNGIDDVPTVTCSRCGREWDLAYELEELRAGNRAVEQFALDHERHTGHYPDDVTPWLVACKRCPDGEQFLSERPARRWATAHARHTRHDVLLQDPDENQTVVSPE
;
A
#
# COMPACT_ATOMS: atom_id res chain seq x y z
N MET A 1 7.13 24.52 -42.27
CA MET A 1 7.99 23.58 -41.54
C MET A 1 7.66 23.82 -40.08
N SER A 2 6.71 23.05 -39.54
CA SER A 2 6.40 23.11 -38.11
C SER A 2 7.47 22.28 -37.42
N ASP A 3 8.24 22.92 -36.55
CA ASP A 3 9.16 22.26 -35.63
C ASP A 3 8.31 21.45 -34.64
N ASP A 4 8.16 20.18 -34.94
CA ASP A 4 7.67 19.16 -34.02
C ASP A 4 8.89 18.73 -33.18
N GLU A 5 9.18 19.50 -32.13
CA GLU A 5 10.09 19.06 -31.08
C GLU A 5 9.35 17.99 -30.27
N PRO A 6 9.79 16.72 -30.25
CA PRO A 6 9.25 15.77 -29.31
C PRO A 6 9.77 16.20 -27.94
N THR A 7 8.91 16.81 -27.13
CA THR A 7 9.14 16.91 -25.69
C THR A 7 9.32 15.50 -25.19
N ASN A 8 10.56 15.08 -24.96
CA ASN A 8 10.90 13.86 -24.24
C ASN A 8 10.57 14.07 -22.76
N GLY A 9 9.27 14.27 -22.49
CA GLY A 9 8.71 14.57 -21.19
C GLY A 9 8.50 13.29 -20.42
N ILE A 10 9.40 13.04 -19.46
CA ILE A 10 9.23 12.20 -18.29
C ILE A 10 8.38 10.93 -18.52
N ASP A 11 8.89 9.97 -19.28
CA ASP A 11 8.26 8.66 -19.52
C ASP A 11 8.47 7.68 -18.33
N ASP A 12 8.89 8.19 -17.15
CA ASP A 12 9.29 7.41 -15.97
C ASP A 12 8.49 7.75 -14.70
N VAL A 13 7.49 8.65 -14.77
CA VAL A 13 6.63 8.92 -13.60
C VAL A 13 5.62 7.79 -13.46
N PRO A 14 5.61 7.05 -12.34
CA PRO A 14 4.64 6.00 -12.11
C PRO A 14 3.22 6.58 -12.08
N THR A 15 2.29 5.85 -12.66
CA THR A 15 0.86 6.17 -12.62
C THR A 15 0.12 5.20 -11.70
N VAL A 16 -0.99 5.66 -11.15
CA VAL A 16 -1.91 4.85 -10.34
C VAL A 16 -3.32 5.03 -10.88
N THR A 17 -3.99 3.91 -11.12
CA THR A 17 -5.35 3.88 -11.64
C THR A 17 -6.32 3.40 -10.55
N CYS A 18 -7.51 4.02 -10.50
CA CYS A 18 -8.60 3.56 -9.65
C CYS A 18 -9.89 3.54 -10.47
N SER A 19 -10.28 2.36 -10.91
CA SER A 19 -11.51 2.15 -11.69
C SER A 19 -12.77 2.42 -10.86
N ARG A 20 -12.71 2.27 -9.53
CA ARG A 20 -13.81 2.68 -8.63
C ARG A 20 -14.06 4.20 -8.63
N CYS A 21 -13.00 4.99 -8.76
CA CYS A 21 -13.08 6.44 -8.87
C CYS A 21 -13.16 6.94 -10.33
N GLY A 22 -12.95 6.04 -11.30
CA GLY A 22 -12.92 6.36 -12.73
C GLY A 22 -11.80 7.32 -13.13
N ARG A 23 -10.66 7.27 -12.43
CA ARG A 23 -9.55 8.23 -12.61
C ARG A 23 -8.19 7.54 -12.54
N GLU A 24 -7.23 8.20 -13.16
CA GLU A 24 -5.81 7.87 -13.16
C GLU A 24 -5.02 9.12 -12.78
N TRP A 25 -3.94 8.92 -12.04
CA TRP A 25 -3.05 9.99 -11.58
C TRP A 25 -1.61 9.63 -11.90
N ASP A 26 -0.87 10.59 -12.44
CA ASP A 26 0.60 10.55 -12.35
C ASP A 26 1.04 10.90 -10.92
N LEU A 27 2.15 10.31 -10.47
CA LEU A 27 2.69 10.53 -9.14
C LEU A 27 3.76 11.64 -9.11
N ALA A 28 3.69 12.62 -10.02
CA ALA A 28 4.68 13.69 -10.07
C ALA A 28 4.64 14.51 -8.78
N TYR A 29 3.47 14.77 -8.22
CA TYR A 29 3.31 15.48 -6.95
C TYR A 29 3.99 14.73 -5.79
N GLU A 30 3.77 13.43 -5.67
CA GLU A 30 4.36 12.59 -4.62
C GLU A 30 5.90 12.54 -4.74
N LEU A 31 6.42 12.49 -5.96
CA LEU A 31 7.85 12.40 -6.21
C LEU A 31 8.56 13.76 -6.04
N GLU A 32 7.99 14.82 -6.59
CA GLU A 32 8.64 16.12 -6.69
C GLU A 32 8.36 17.00 -5.48
N GLU A 33 7.12 17.07 -5.01
CA GLU A 33 6.72 17.95 -3.91
C GLU A 33 6.84 17.25 -2.55
N LEU A 34 6.35 16.01 -2.45
CA LEU A 34 6.41 15.24 -1.20
C LEU A 34 7.73 14.50 -1.01
N ARG A 35 8.58 14.43 -2.05
CA ARG A 35 9.88 13.73 -2.03
C ARG A 35 9.77 12.28 -1.54
N ALA A 36 8.66 11.61 -1.86
CA ALA A 36 8.36 10.26 -1.40
C ALA A 36 9.32 9.21 -1.99
N GLY A 37 9.94 9.50 -3.14
CA GLY A 37 10.86 8.59 -3.83
C GLY A 37 10.20 7.24 -4.09
N ASN A 38 10.88 6.15 -3.72
CA ASN A 38 10.38 4.78 -3.92
C ASN A 38 9.11 4.44 -3.12
N ARG A 39 8.60 5.35 -2.30
CA ARG A 39 7.38 5.20 -1.49
C ARG A 39 6.20 6.01 -2.05
N ALA A 40 6.34 6.64 -3.22
CA ALA A 40 5.29 7.45 -3.83
C ALA A 40 3.96 6.69 -3.98
N VAL A 41 3.98 5.49 -4.57
CA VAL A 41 2.78 4.64 -4.74
C VAL A 41 2.14 4.30 -3.40
N GLU A 42 2.95 3.97 -2.40
CA GLU A 42 2.45 3.63 -1.06
C GLU A 42 1.83 4.85 -0.35
N GLN A 43 2.47 6.01 -0.44
CA GLN A 43 1.93 7.23 0.15
C GLN A 43 0.62 7.65 -0.51
N PHE A 44 0.56 7.61 -1.85
CA PHE A 44 -0.67 7.86 -2.60
C PHE A 44 -1.76 6.88 -2.18
N ALA A 45 -1.47 5.57 -2.16
CA ALA A 45 -2.46 4.56 -1.83
C ALA A 45 -3.02 4.68 -0.41
N LEU A 46 -2.18 5.01 0.57
CA LEU A 46 -2.63 5.26 1.96
C LEU A 46 -3.46 6.54 2.07
N ASP A 47 -3.10 7.60 1.34
CA ASP A 47 -3.89 8.82 1.35
C ASP A 47 -5.24 8.65 0.62
N HIS A 48 -5.22 7.95 -0.52
CA HIS A 48 -6.41 7.62 -1.29
C HIS A 48 -7.38 6.75 -0.48
N GLU A 49 -6.89 5.72 0.23
CA GLU A 49 -7.71 4.90 1.12
C GLU A 49 -8.32 5.73 2.24
N ARG A 50 -7.54 6.60 2.89
CA ARG A 50 -8.05 7.47 3.96
C ARG A 50 -9.14 8.44 3.50
N HIS A 51 -9.11 8.88 2.25
CA HIS A 51 -10.09 9.81 1.70
C HIS A 51 -11.28 9.14 1.04
N THR A 52 -11.12 7.92 0.50
CA THR A 52 -12.13 7.26 -0.33
C THR A 52 -12.64 5.93 0.22
N GLY A 53 -12.02 5.41 1.28
CA GLY A 53 -12.35 4.14 1.92
C GLY A 53 -12.01 2.90 1.09
N HIS A 54 -11.14 3.01 0.09
CA HIS A 54 -10.67 1.89 -0.71
C HIS A 54 -9.27 2.13 -1.28
N TYR A 55 -8.55 1.06 -1.60
CA TYR A 55 -7.27 1.15 -2.31
C TYR A 55 -7.46 1.25 -3.83
N PRO A 56 -6.48 1.83 -4.55
CA PRO A 56 -6.38 1.77 -6.02
C PRO A 56 -6.29 0.33 -6.55
N ASP A 57 -6.48 0.15 -7.86
CA ASP A 57 -6.75 -1.17 -8.46
C ASP A 57 -5.64 -2.20 -8.26
N ASP A 58 -4.37 -1.78 -8.38
CA ASP A 58 -3.20 -2.64 -8.24
C ASP A 58 -2.57 -2.59 -6.85
N VAL A 59 -3.31 -2.09 -5.85
CA VAL A 59 -2.84 -2.02 -4.46
C VAL A 59 -3.72 -2.86 -3.56
N THR A 60 -3.24 -4.06 -3.25
CA THR A 60 -3.83 -4.91 -2.22
C THR A 60 -2.91 -4.89 -1.00
N PRO A 61 -3.41 -4.50 0.20
CA PRO A 61 -2.62 -4.45 1.41
C PRO A 61 -2.38 -5.86 1.97
N TRP A 62 -1.32 -6.01 2.75
CA TRP A 62 -1.20 -7.04 3.76
C TRP A 62 -2.17 -6.77 4.90
N LEU A 63 -2.97 -7.76 5.25
CA LEU A 63 -3.91 -7.68 6.36
C LEU A 63 -3.35 -8.45 7.56
N VAL A 64 -3.37 -7.84 8.74
CA VAL A 64 -3.12 -8.54 9.99
C VAL A 64 -4.36 -8.52 10.87
N ALA A 65 -4.78 -9.69 11.32
CA ALA A 65 -5.94 -9.86 12.17
C ALA A 65 -5.60 -10.76 13.36
N CYS A 66 -5.60 -10.18 14.55
CA CYS A 66 -5.48 -10.97 15.78
C CYS A 66 -6.79 -11.75 16.00
N LYS A 67 -6.70 -13.07 16.26
CA LYS A 67 -7.91 -13.91 16.44
C LYS A 67 -8.74 -13.56 17.68
N ARG A 68 -8.25 -12.67 18.55
CA ARG A 68 -8.89 -12.32 19.83
C ARG A 68 -9.12 -10.82 20.02
N CYS A 69 -8.43 -9.96 19.28
CA CYS A 69 -8.63 -8.51 19.38
C CYS A 69 -9.67 -8.08 18.33
N PRO A 70 -10.45 -7.03 18.62
CA PRO A 70 -11.46 -6.53 17.68
C PRO A 70 -10.84 -5.88 16.45
N ASP A 71 -9.64 -5.30 16.59
CA ASP A 71 -9.01 -4.51 15.55
C ASP A 71 -7.97 -5.33 14.77
N GLY A 72 -8.00 -5.19 13.44
CA GLY A 72 -6.92 -5.56 12.53
C GLY A 72 -6.14 -4.34 12.07
N GLU A 73 -5.01 -4.56 11.42
CA GLU A 73 -4.15 -3.52 10.86
C GLU A 73 -3.79 -3.84 9.41
N GLN A 74 -3.46 -2.83 8.62
CA GLN A 74 -3.16 -2.97 7.19
C GLN A 74 -1.79 -2.38 6.85
N PHE A 75 -1.06 -3.02 5.93
CA PHE A 75 0.27 -2.58 5.54
C PHE A 75 0.49 -2.78 4.04
N LEU A 76 1.21 -1.87 3.37
CA LEU A 76 1.51 -2.03 1.94
C LEU A 76 2.78 -2.86 1.67
N SER A 77 3.37 -3.48 2.71
CA SER A 77 4.51 -4.39 2.54
C SER A 77 4.58 -5.45 3.63
N GLU A 78 5.16 -6.61 3.29
CA GLU A 78 5.26 -7.78 4.18
C GLU A 78 6.01 -7.46 5.49
N ARG A 79 7.18 -6.81 5.36
CA ARG A 79 8.09 -6.60 6.49
C ARG A 79 7.43 -5.89 7.67
N PRO A 80 6.78 -4.72 7.51
CA PRO A 80 6.09 -4.08 8.61
C PRO A 80 4.90 -4.91 9.13
N ALA A 81 4.14 -5.58 8.24
CA ALA A 81 3.03 -6.44 8.64
C ALA A 81 3.50 -7.58 9.55
N ARG A 82 4.54 -8.29 9.13
CA ARG A 82 5.11 -9.42 9.87
C ARG A 82 5.74 -8.97 11.19
N ARG A 83 6.45 -7.84 11.19
CA ARG A 83 7.01 -7.25 12.40
C ARG A 83 5.91 -6.89 13.42
N TRP A 84 4.81 -6.30 12.97
CA TRP A 84 3.66 -6.01 13.82
C TRP A 84 3.07 -7.31 14.38
N ALA A 85 2.83 -8.31 13.53
CA ALA A 85 2.24 -9.58 13.93
C ALA A 85 3.08 -10.30 14.99
N THR A 86 4.40 -10.39 14.78
CA THR A 86 5.33 -11.00 15.75
C THR A 86 5.34 -10.24 17.08
N ALA A 87 5.42 -8.90 17.04
CA ALA A 87 5.40 -8.10 18.27
C ALA A 87 4.07 -8.25 19.03
N HIS A 88 2.94 -8.22 18.31
CA HIS A 88 1.62 -8.39 18.89
C HIS A 88 1.46 -9.77 19.52
N ALA A 89 1.80 -10.84 18.79
CA ALA A 89 1.71 -12.20 19.28
C ALA A 89 2.54 -12.39 20.55
N ARG A 90 3.78 -11.90 20.57
CA ARG A 90 4.67 -11.96 21.74
C ARG A 90 4.08 -11.24 22.96
N HIS A 91 3.54 -10.03 22.79
CA HIS A 91 3.05 -9.24 23.92
C HIS A 91 1.70 -9.71 24.45
N THR A 92 0.82 -10.22 23.59
CA THR A 92 -0.54 -10.59 23.94
C THR A 92 -0.73 -12.10 24.15
N ARG A 93 0.21 -12.92 23.69
CA ARG A 93 0.08 -14.37 23.58
C ARG A 93 -1.13 -14.80 22.73
N HIS A 94 -1.45 -14.00 21.71
CA HIS A 94 -2.51 -14.29 20.76
C HIS A 94 -1.93 -14.75 19.43
N ASP A 95 -2.64 -15.64 18.75
CA ASP A 95 -2.34 -15.95 17.35
C ASP A 95 -2.80 -14.80 16.46
N VAL A 96 -1.93 -14.37 15.55
CA VAL A 96 -2.21 -13.34 14.56
C VAL A 96 -2.24 -13.98 13.18
N LEU A 97 -3.33 -13.79 12.45
CA LEU A 97 -3.44 -14.13 11.04
C LEU A 97 -2.78 -13.01 10.23
N LEU A 98 -1.84 -13.38 9.38
CA LEU A 98 -1.25 -12.52 8.36
C LEU A 98 -1.77 -13.01 7.00
N GLN A 99 -2.45 -12.15 6.27
CA GLN A 99 -2.87 -12.40 4.89
C GLN A 99 -2.09 -11.49 3.94
N ASP A 100 -1.58 -12.07 2.87
CA ASP A 100 -0.84 -11.35 1.83
C ASP A 100 -1.77 -10.86 0.70
N PRO A 101 -1.24 -10.04 -0.24
CA PRO A 101 -1.99 -9.54 -1.39
C PRO A 101 -2.59 -10.61 -2.30
N ASP A 102 -2.02 -11.81 -2.32
CA ASP A 102 -2.48 -12.97 -3.10
C ASP A 102 -3.49 -13.83 -2.30
N GLU A 103 -3.97 -13.32 -1.16
CA GLU A 103 -4.89 -13.97 -0.23
C GLU A 103 -4.31 -15.20 0.49
N ASN A 104 -3.00 -15.45 0.40
CA ASN A 104 -2.37 -16.51 1.16
C ASN A 104 -2.27 -16.11 2.64
N GLN A 105 -2.54 -17.09 3.51
CA GLN A 105 -2.62 -16.86 4.95
C GLN A 105 -1.53 -17.61 5.70
N THR A 106 -0.90 -16.92 6.65
CA THR A 106 0.06 -17.48 7.60
C THR A 106 -0.35 -17.10 9.02
N VAL A 107 -0.22 -18.03 9.97
CA VAL A 107 -0.45 -17.74 11.39
C VAL A 107 0.88 -17.46 12.07
N VAL A 108 0.97 -16.32 12.74
CA VAL A 108 2.07 -15.97 13.65
C VAL A 108 1.62 -16.27 15.07
N SER A 109 2.21 -17.29 15.67
CA SER A 109 1.95 -17.68 17.06
C SER A 109 2.97 -17.06 18.02
N PRO A 110 2.61 -16.88 19.31
CA PRO A 110 3.57 -16.48 20.33
C PRO A 110 4.66 -17.54 20.50
N GLU A 111 5.90 -17.07 20.68
CA GLU A 111 7.05 -17.90 21.07
C GLU A 111 6.98 -18.36 22.54
#